data_AF-A0A7X1GMD3-F1
#
_entry.id   AF-A0A7X1GMD3-F1
#
_cell.length_a   1.000
_cell.length_b   1.000
_cell.length_c   1.000
_cell.angle_alpha   90.00
_cell.angle_beta   90.00
_cell.angle_gamma   90.00
#
_symmetry.space_group_name_H-M   'P 1'
#
loop_
_entity.id
_entity.type
_entity.pdbx_description
1 polymer ?
#
loop_
_entity_poly.entity_id
_entity_poly.type
_entity_poly.pdbx_seq_one_letter_code
_entity_poly.pdbx_strand_id
1 'polypeptide(L)'
;SRLDSSLSALLASTFIGGGSSDWSYSIAIGGTGDVYVTGRTCSSDFPTTPGAYDESFNGSYYDVFVSRLDSSLSALLASTFIGGGSGDYGYSIAIDETGDVYVTGQTWSSDFPTTPGAYNESYNGGGDVFVSKLDSDLSAAVDLTLTPDSITVPRGGILEIQVVVINKTDEVQSFFFATNETLPNGKIYPSSGYLVGPVKVTLEPDESKSEYISHTIPINWPLGTHTYHGYIGKNSEDHFDIEVTEAVTAAGPEDWETRVGPNFNN
;
A
#
# COMPACT_ATOMS: atom_id res chain seq x y z
N SER A 1 2.62 -10.62 26.62
CA SER A 1 2.98 -11.93 27.21
C SER A 1 1.73 -12.74 27.49
N ARG A 2 1.81 -14.08 27.47
CA ARG A 2 0.74 -15.01 27.84
C ARG A 2 1.15 -15.83 29.07
N LEU A 3 0.35 -15.77 30.12
CA LEU A 3 0.52 -16.54 31.34
C LEU A 3 -0.45 -17.74 31.34
N ASP A 4 -0.16 -18.77 32.14
CA ASP A 4 -1.15 -19.79 32.45
C ASP A 4 -2.32 -19.22 33.25
N SER A 5 -3.43 -19.96 33.33
CA SER A 5 -4.65 -19.51 34.01
C SER A 5 -4.46 -19.25 35.51
N SER A 6 -3.40 -19.81 36.11
CA SER A 6 -3.02 -19.60 37.52
C SER A 6 -2.03 -18.44 37.71
N LEU A 7 -1.58 -17.79 36.62
CA LEU A 7 -0.58 -16.72 36.62
C LEU A 7 0.78 -17.15 37.23
N SER A 8 1.08 -18.45 37.22
CA SER A 8 2.28 -19.06 37.77
C SER A 8 3.37 -19.33 36.75
N ALA A 9 3.03 -19.43 35.47
CA ALA A 9 3.97 -19.74 34.40
C ALA A 9 3.82 -18.79 33.21
N LEU A 10 4.94 -18.31 32.69
CA LEU A 10 5.01 -17.63 31.40
C LEU A 10 4.98 -18.67 30.28
N LEU A 11 3.85 -18.71 29.55
CA LEU A 11 3.62 -19.67 28.46
C LEU A 11 4.24 -19.19 27.14
N ALA A 12 4.14 -17.90 26.86
CA ALA A 12 4.72 -17.28 25.67
C ALA A 12 5.02 -15.79 25.91
N SER A 13 6.10 -15.31 25.34
CA SER A 13 6.43 -13.87 25.27
C SER A 13 7.40 -13.66 24.12
N THR A 14 7.29 -12.52 23.46
CA THR A 14 8.21 -12.12 22.39
C THR A 14 8.47 -10.62 22.46
N PHE A 15 9.42 -10.16 21.66
CA PHE A 15 9.68 -8.75 21.42
C PHE A 15 9.18 -8.38 20.02
N ILE A 16 8.69 -7.16 19.86
CA ILE A 16 8.38 -6.54 18.58
C ILE A 16 8.83 -5.08 18.65
N GLY A 17 9.59 -4.63 17.66
CA GLY A 17 10.28 -3.35 17.69
C GLY A 17 11.47 -3.32 16.74
N GLY A 18 12.02 -2.13 16.54
CA GLY A 18 13.23 -1.89 15.74
C GLY A 18 14.40 -1.37 16.58
N GLY A 19 15.30 -0.62 15.94
CA GLY A 19 16.52 -0.09 16.56
C GLY A 19 16.31 1.13 17.48
N SER A 20 15.12 1.73 17.47
CA SER A 20 14.77 2.92 18.27
C SER A 20 13.74 2.59 19.37
N SER A 21 13.09 3.61 19.93
CA SER A 21 12.11 3.41 20.99
C SER A 21 10.73 3.08 20.42
N ASP A 22 10.13 2.01 20.93
CA ASP A 22 8.81 1.54 20.53
C ASP A 22 7.93 1.36 21.78
N TRP A 23 6.70 1.85 21.72
CA TRP A 23 5.74 1.77 22.82
C TRP A 23 4.46 1.10 22.35
N SER A 24 4.12 -0.05 22.94
CA SER A 24 2.80 -0.65 22.78
C SER A 24 1.81 -0.05 23.79
N TYR A 25 0.56 0.13 23.35
CA TYR A 25 -0.51 0.68 24.20
C TYR A 25 -1.72 -0.23 24.31
N SER A 26 -1.98 -1.08 23.31
CA SER A 26 -3.17 -1.94 23.31
C SER A 26 -2.91 -3.27 22.60
N ILE A 27 -3.72 -4.26 22.99
CA ILE A 27 -3.68 -5.64 22.50
C ILE A 27 -5.11 -6.14 22.34
N ALA A 28 -5.38 -6.85 21.25
CA ALA A 28 -6.63 -7.56 20.99
C ALA A 28 -6.36 -9.00 20.55
N ILE A 29 -7.33 -9.89 20.76
CA ILE A 29 -7.24 -11.29 20.37
C ILE A 29 -8.33 -11.55 19.33
N GLY A 30 -7.94 -11.99 18.14
CA GLY A 30 -8.86 -12.33 17.05
C GLY A 30 -9.57 -13.66 17.29
N GLY A 31 -10.59 -13.96 16.48
CA GLY A 31 -11.40 -15.19 16.60
C GLY A 31 -10.61 -16.50 16.43
N THR A 32 -9.48 -16.47 15.72
CA THR A 32 -8.53 -17.58 15.52
C THR A 32 -7.53 -17.72 16.67
N GLY A 33 -7.51 -16.79 17.63
CA GLY A 33 -6.51 -16.70 18.70
C GLY A 33 -5.27 -15.89 18.33
N ASP A 34 -5.21 -15.31 17.13
CA ASP A 34 -4.14 -14.42 16.71
C ASP A 34 -4.12 -13.14 17.57
N VAL A 35 -2.93 -12.59 17.75
CA VAL A 35 -2.68 -11.50 18.70
C VAL A 35 -2.34 -10.23 17.94
N TYR A 36 -3.18 -9.21 18.10
CA TYR A 36 -2.99 -7.93 17.46
C TYR A 36 -2.50 -6.92 18.49
N VAL A 37 -1.46 -6.16 18.15
CA VAL A 37 -0.86 -5.15 19.02
C VAL A 37 -0.77 -3.84 18.25
N THR A 38 -1.08 -2.73 18.91
CA THR A 38 -0.84 -1.39 18.37
C THR A 38 -0.10 -0.52 19.36
N GLY A 39 0.51 0.53 18.84
CA GLY A 39 1.30 1.46 19.61
C GLY A 39 1.85 2.58 18.76
N ARG A 40 3.01 3.10 19.17
CA ARG A 40 3.83 4.01 18.37
C ARG A 40 5.27 3.53 18.32
N THR A 41 5.97 3.87 17.25
CA THR A 41 7.37 3.48 17.02
C THR A 41 8.17 4.69 16.55
N CYS A 42 9.43 4.81 16.99
CA CYS A 42 10.43 5.72 16.40
C CYS A 42 11.32 5.02 15.37
N SER A 43 11.10 3.72 15.17
CA SER A 43 12.01 2.84 14.46
C SER A 43 11.65 2.79 12.99
N SER A 44 12.50 3.37 12.13
CA SER A 44 12.37 3.23 10.68
C SER A 44 12.62 1.79 10.19
N ASP A 45 13.16 0.93 11.06
CA ASP A 45 13.37 -0.49 10.88
C ASP A 45 12.41 -1.35 11.72
N PHE A 46 11.28 -0.78 12.17
CA PHE A 46 10.21 -1.57 12.80
C PHE A 46 9.76 -2.68 11.84
N PRO A 47 9.55 -3.92 12.29
CA PRO A 47 9.23 -5.01 11.40
C PRO A 47 7.84 -4.82 10.75
N THR A 48 7.83 -4.73 9.42
CA THR A 48 6.64 -4.78 8.57
C THR A 48 6.60 -6.10 7.77
N THR A 49 5.48 -6.36 7.11
CA THR A 49 5.32 -7.54 6.23
C THR A 49 5.08 -7.11 4.78
N PRO A 50 5.60 -7.84 3.78
CA PRO A 50 5.32 -7.53 2.38
C PRO A 50 3.82 -7.49 2.08
N GLY A 51 3.37 -6.46 1.37
CA GLY A 51 1.95 -6.25 1.05
C GLY A 51 1.12 -5.64 2.18
N ALA A 52 1.77 -5.16 3.25
CA ALA A 52 1.10 -4.36 4.27
C ALA A 52 0.55 -3.04 3.70
N TYR A 53 -0.42 -2.45 4.39
CA TYR A 53 -0.98 -1.15 4.04
C TYR A 53 0.11 -0.07 3.86
N ASP A 54 1.08 -0.05 4.77
CA ASP A 54 2.26 0.78 4.70
C ASP A 54 3.47 0.06 5.31
N GLU A 55 4.51 -0.10 4.50
CA GLU A 55 5.77 -0.75 4.89
C GLU A 55 6.83 0.25 5.36
N SER A 56 6.56 1.56 5.28
CA SER A 56 7.50 2.64 5.54
C SER A 56 7.13 3.47 6.77
N PHE A 57 8.16 3.94 7.47
CA PHE A 57 8.01 4.93 8.53
C PHE A 57 8.06 6.33 7.92
N ASN A 58 6.96 7.07 8.01
CA ASN A 58 6.73 8.38 7.39
C ASN A 58 6.86 9.52 8.40
N GLY A 59 6.61 9.24 9.68
CA GLY A 59 6.63 10.24 10.74
C GLY A 59 8.01 10.86 10.98
N SER A 60 8.02 12.12 11.39
CA SER A 60 9.26 12.77 11.87
C SER A 60 9.61 12.41 13.32
N TYR A 61 8.64 11.86 14.07
CA TYR A 61 8.80 11.47 15.47
C TYR A 61 8.31 10.06 15.75
N TYR A 62 7.04 9.79 15.39
CA TYR A 62 6.39 8.53 15.66
C TYR A 62 5.36 8.24 14.59
N ASP A 63 5.23 6.97 14.23
CA ASP A 63 4.09 6.42 13.50
C ASP A 63 3.39 5.40 14.36
N VAL A 64 2.11 5.18 14.05
CA VAL A 64 1.37 4.04 14.57
C VAL A 64 1.91 2.79 13.92
N PHE A 65 2.11 1.74 14.72
CA PHE A 65 2.24 0.39 14.17
C PHE A 65 1.00 -0.42 14.50
N VAL A 66 0.68 -1.38 13.64
CA VAL A 66 -0.30 -2.43 13.88
C VAL A 66 0.33 -3.75 13.48
N SER A 67 0.37 -4.70 14.40
CA SER A 67 1.03 -5.99 14.17
C SER A 67 0.16 -7.14 14.62
N ARG A 68 0.01 -8.14 13.75
CA ARG A 68 -0.68 -9.42 13.97
C ARG A 68 0.37 -10.52 14.15
N LEU A 69 0.36 -11.16 15.31
CA LEU A 69 1.17 -12.35 15.60
C LEU A 69 0.30 -13.59 15.67
N ASP A 70 0.91 -14.75 15.43
CA ASP A 70 0.23 -16.02 15.68
C ASP A 70 -0.11 -16.20 17.17
N SER A 71 -1.06 -17.10 17.45
CA SER A 71 -1.51 -17.38 18.82
C SER A 71 -0.41 -17.91 19.76
N SER A 72 0.73 -18.36 19.23
CA SER A 72 1.90 -18.80 20.00
C SER A 72 2.94 -17.70 20.23
N LEU A 73 2.77 -16.51 19.63
CA LEU A 73 3.74 -15.42 19.60
C LEU A 73 5.09 -15.80 18.95
N SER A 74 5.09 -16.80 18.07
CA SER A 74 6.26 -17.31 17.35
C SER A 74 6.45 -16.75 15.96
N ALA A 75 5.40 -16.19 15.35
CA ALA A 75 5.45 -15.62 14.01
C ALA A 75 4.74 -14.26 13.96
N LEU A 76 5.34 -13.32 13.23
CA LEU A 76 4.69 -12.09 12.79
C LEU A 76 3.96 -12.41 11.48
N LEU A 77 2.63 -12.36 11.50
CA LEU A 77 1.77 -12.74 10.38
C LEU A 77 1.44 -11.56 9.47
N ALA A 78 1.28 -10.37 10.04
CA ALA A 78 1.10 -9.11 9.32
C ALA A 78 1.60 -7.96 10.18
N SER A 79 2.16 -6.91 9.58
CA SER A 79 2.57 -5.71 10.30
C SER A 79 2.70 -4.51 9.38
N THR A 80 2.08 -3.40 9.78
CA THR A 80 1.97 -2.16 8.99
C THR A 80 2.21 -0.92 9.85
N PHE A 81 2.52 0.20 9.20
CA PHE A 81 2.39 1.53 9.76
C PHE A 81 1.02 2.15 9.47
N ILE A 82 0.66 3.19 10.23
CA ILE A 82 -0.39 4.17 9.90
C ILE A 82 0.11 5.54 10.39
N GLY A 83 0.23 6.52 9.50
CA GLY A 83 0.73 7.85 9.87
C GLY A 83 1.00 8.74 8.67
N GLY A 84 1.32 10.00 8.96
CA GLY A 84 1.79 10.99 7.98
C GLY A 84 3.13 11.58 8.42
N GLY A 85 3.52 12.76 7.91
CA GLY A 85 4.85 13.31 8.14
C GLY A 85 5.17 13.81 9.56
N SER A 86 4.20 13.81 10.49
CA SER A 86 4.37 14.33 11.86
C SER A 86 4.40 13.21 12.91
N GLY A 87 3.70 13.37 14.04
CA GLY A 87 3.73 12.42 15.14
C GLY A 87 2.36 11.79 15.34
N ASP A 88 2.30 10.47 15.21
CA ASP A 88 1.08 9.69 15.24
C ASP A 88 1.11 8.61 16.32
N TYR A 89 -0.02 8.41 17.00
CA TYR A 89 -0.11 7.64 18.25
C TYR A 89 -1.28 6.68 18.22
N GLY A 90 -1.04 5.36 18.10
CA GLY A 90 -2.09 4.34 18.22
C GLY A 90 -2.35 3.98 19.67
N TYR A 91 -3.52 4.30 20.21
CA TYR A 91 -3.82 4.10 21.63
C TYR A 91 -4.66 2.86 21.91
N SER A 92 -5.52 2.45 20.98
CA SER A 92 -6.40 1.30 21.19
C SER A 92 -6.66 0.56 19.89
N ILE A 93 -6.82 -0.76 20.01
CA ILE A 93 -7.17 -1.67 18.92
C ILE A 93 -8.36 -2.53 19.32
N ALA A 94 -9.27 -2.76 18.39
CA ALA A 94 -10.40 -3.68 18.51
C ALA A 94 -10.52 -4.51 17.23
N ILE A 95 -11.12 -5.70 17.34
CA ILE A 95 -11.36 -6.59 16.21
C ILE A 95 -12.82 -7.01 16.28
N ASP A 96 -13.50 -7.00 15.14
CA ASP A 96 -14.88 -7.45 15.06
C ASP A 96 -14.99 -8.95 14.70
N GLU A 97 -16.22 -9.41 14.41
CA GLU A 97 -16.50 -10.80 14.11
C GLU A 97 -16.08 -11.22 12.69
N THR A 98 -15.94 -10.27 11.75
CA THR A 98 -15.42 -10.53 10.39
C THR A 98 -13.90 -10.56 10.37
N GLY A 99 -13.25 -10.06 11.41
CA GLY A 99 -11.80 -10.00 11.56
C GLY A 99 -11.22 -8.64 11.18
N ASP A 100 -12.07 -7.64 10.92
CA ASP A 100 -11.65 -6.29 10.65
C ASP A 100 -11.04 -5.66 11.90
N VAL A 101 -9.96 -4.90 11.68
CA VAL A 101 -9.13 -4.32 12.71
C VAL A 101 -9.39 -2.83 12.80
N TYR A 102 -9.87 -2.37 13.95
CA TYR A 102 -10.15 -0.97 14.24
C TYR A 102 -9.08 -0.41 15.14
N VAL A 103 -8.40 0.65 14.71
CA VAL A 103 -7.37 1.33 15.49
C VAL A 103 -7.80 2.78 15.73
N THR A 104 -7.64 3.26 16.95
CA THR A 104 -7.89 4.66 17.29
C THR A 104 -6.71 5.26 18.02
N GLY A 105 -6.57 6.57 17.86
CA GLY A 105 -5.39 7.26 18.32
C GLY A 105 -5.48 8.77 18.13
N GLN A 106 -4.33 9.40 18.20
CA GLN A 106 -4.16 10.82 17.92
C GLN A 106 -3.15 11.00 16.79
N THR A 107 -3.46 11.89 15.86
CA THR A 107 -2.56 12.33 14.80
C THR A 107 -2.23 13.82 14.94
N TRP A 108 -0.98 14.16 14.66
CA TRP A 108 -0.53 15.55 14.47
C TRP A 108 -0.16 15.84 13.02
N SER A 109 -0.42 14.89 12.12
CA SER A 109 -0.04 14.90 10.72
C SER A 109 -1.16 15.52 9.89
N SER A 110 -0.85 16.60 9.17
CA SER A 110 -1.82 17.24 8.26
C SER A 110 -2.15 16.40 7.03
N ASP A 111 -1.30 15.41 6.78
CA ASP A 111 -1.30 14.40 5.72
C ASP A 111 -1.60 13.00 6.28
N PHE A 112 -2.18 12.89 7.48
CA PHE A 112 -2.61 11.60 8.00
C PHE A 112 -3.59 10.92 7.04
N PRO A 113 -3.45 9.61 6.77
CA PRO A 113 -4.28 8.94 5.79
C PRO A 113 -5.75 8.96 6.20
N THR A 114 -6.61 9.41 5.29
CA THR A 114 -8.07 9.30 5.39
C THR A 114 -8.63 8.70 4.11
N THR A 115 -9.86 8.20 4.15
CA THR A 115 -10.52 7.63 2.97
C THR A 115 -11.60 8.56 2.45
N PRO A 116 -11.80 8.67 1.13
CA PRO A 116 -12.90 9.44 0.56
C PRO A 116 -14.28 9.00 1.09
N GLY A 117 -15.09 9.98 1.49
CA GLY A 117 -16.38 9.78 2.13
C GLY A 117 -16.30 9.54 3.64
N ALA A 118 -15.11 9.64 4.25
CA ALA A 118 -14.98 9.61 5.70
C ALA A 118 -15.75 10.75 6.36
N TYR A 119 -16.11 10.58 7.64
CA TYR A 119 -16.84 11.60 8.39
C TYR A 119 -16.10 12.95 8.41
N ASN A 120 -14.77 12.91 8.49
CA ASN A 120 -13.91 14.07 8.33
C ASN A 120 -12.60 13.63 7.66
N GLU A 121 -12.29 14.26 6.54
CA GLU A 121 -11.08 14.02 5.73
C GLU A 121 -10.00 15.10 5.97
N SER A 122 -10.31 16.12 6.77
CA SER A 122 -9.42 17.26 6.99
C SER A 122 -8.81 17.24 8.39
N TYR A 123 -7.51 17.51 8.44
CA TYR A 123 -6.81 17.83 9.68
C TYR A 123 -7.18 19.24 10.17
N ASN A 124 -7.61 19.35 11.43
CA ASN A 124 -8.24 20.55 11.99
C ASN A 124 -7.28 21.36 12.89
N GLY A 125 -6.01 20.97 12.97
CA GLY A 125 -4.97 21.62 13.76
C GLY A 125 -4.86 21.07 15.19
N GLY A 126 -3.63 21.05 15.72
CA GLY A 126 -3.36 20.40 17.02
C GLY A 126 -3.25 18.88 16.88
N GLY A 127 -3.66 18.12 17.89
CA GLY A 127 -3.72 16.67 17.77
C GLY A 127 -5.16 16.20 17.54
N ASP A 128 -5.48 15.70 16.34
CA ASP A 128 -6.80 15.21 15.98
C ASP A 128 -6.95 13.73 16.34
N VAL A 129 -8.17 13.31 16.68
CA VAL A 129 -8.47 11.89 16.90
C VAL A 129 -8.71 11.22 15.56
N PHE A 130 -8.11 10.06 15.35
CA PHE A 130 -8.42 9.21 14.21
C PHE A 130 -9.09 7.90 14.65
N VAL A 131 -9.84 7.30 13.73
CA VAL A 131 -10.28 5.91 13.77
C VAL A 131 -10.06 5.33 12.38
N SER A 132 -9.23 4.29 12.29
CA SER A 132 -8.92 3.59 11.05
C SER A 132 -9.46 2.16 11.12
N LYS A 133 -9.96 1.67 9.99
CA LYS A 133 -10.36 0.28 9.79
C LYS A 133 -9.40 -0.34 8.78
N LEU A 134 -8.82 -1.48 9.13
CA LEU A 134 -8.02 -2.33 8.25
C LEU A 134 -8.70 -3.69 8.13
N ASP A 135 -8.44 -4.41 7.05
CA ASP A 135 -8.79 -5.83 6.97
C ASP A 135 -7.92 -6.66 7.94
N SER A 136 -8.23 -7.95 8.04
CA SER A 136 -7.50 -8.85 8.95
C SER A 136 -6.03 -9.04 8.58
N ASP A 137 -5.66 -8.87 7.30
CA ASP A 137 -4.31 -9.04 6.78
C ASP A 137 -3.47 -7.75 6.89
N LEU A 138 -4.09 -6.65 7.36
CA LEU A 138 -3.48 -5.33 7.48
C LEU A 138 -2.98 -4.80 6.14
N SER A 139 -3.61 -5.21 5.04
CA SER A 139 -3.26 -4.83 3.67
C SER A 139 -3.97 -3.56 3.22
N ALA A 140 -3.49 -3.00 2.11
CA ALA A 140 -4.23 -1.97 1.39
C ALA A 140 -5.54 -2.54 0.83
N ALA A 141 -6.56 -1.68 0.72
CA ALA A 141 -7.90 -2.03 0.25
C ALA A 141 -7.96 -2.63 -1.17
N VAL A 142 -6.88 -2.51 -1.95
CA VAL A 142 -6.81 -2.93 -3.34
C VAL A 142 -5.47 -3.58 -3.63
N ASP A 143 -5.52 -4.84 -4.07
CA ASP A 143 -4.35 -5.56 -4.58
C ASP A 143 -4.19 -5.30 -6.08
N LEU A 144 -2.94 -5.20 -6.53
CA LEU A 144 -2.60 -5.05 -7.95
C LEU A 144 -1.50 -6.03 -8.37
N THR A 145 -1.76 -6.77 -9.44
CA THR A 145 -0.74 -7.60 -10.10
C THR A 145 -0.57 -7.20 -11.55
N LEU A 146 0.68 -7.11 -12.00
CA LEU A 146 1.04 -6.76 -13.37
C LEU A 146 1.57 -8.00 -14.08
N THR A 147 1.20 -8.17 -15.35
CA THR A 147 1.65 -9.33 -16.13
C THR A 147 1.88 -8.92 -17.59
N PRO A 148 3.05 -9.25 -18.18
CA PRO A 148 4.19 -9.93 -17.55
C PRO A 148 5.00 -8.99 -16.63
N ASP A 149 5.75 -9.58 -15.68
CA ASP A 149 6.65 -8.84 -14.77
C ASP A 149 7.79 -8.13 -15.52
N SER A 150 8.18 -8.68 -16.68
CA SER A 150 9.07 -8.04 -17.63
C SER A 150 8.60 -8.23 -19.08
N ILE A 151 8.67 -7.18 -19.90
CA ILE A 151 8.37 -7.24 -21.34
C ILE A 151 9.42 -6.49 -22.16
N THR A 152 9.71 -7.04 -23.33
CA THR A 152 10.57 -6.43 -24.35
C THR A 152 9.76 -6.16 -25.60
N VAL A 153 9.78 -4.89 -26.05
CA VAL A 153 8.95 -4.42 -27.17
C VAL A 153 9.82 -3.63 -28.14
N PRO A 154 9.89 -3.97 -29.43
CA PRO A 154 10.68 -3.21 -30.39
C PRO A 154 10.03 -1.85 -30.69
N ARG A 155 10.82 -0.90 -31.22
CA ARG A 155 10.28 0.37 -31.76
C ARG A 155 9.25 0.09 -32.85
N GLY A 156 8.08 0.71 -32.75
CA GLY A 156 6.93 0.43 -33.62
C GLY A 156 6.13 -0.81 -33.21
N GLY A 157 6.55 -1.53 -32.16
CA GLY A 157 5.82 -2.63 -31.53
C GLY A 157 4.75 -2.15 -30.55
N ILE A 158 3.99 -3.10 -30.03
CA ILE A 158 2.90 -2.86 -29.08
C ILE A 158 3.38 -3.27 -27.69
N LEU A 159 3.38 -2.31 -26.76
CA LEU A 159 3.47 -2.58 -25.33
C LEU A 159 2.11 -3.08 -24.87
N GLU A 160 2.08 -4.24 -24.22
CA GLU A 160 0.89 -4.82 -23.62
C GLU A 160 1.22 -5.32 -22.21
N ILE A 161 0.71 -4.63 -21.20
CA ILE A 161 0.81 -5.03 -19.79
C ILE A 161 -0.61 -5.22 -19.27
N GLN A 162 -0.92 -6.42 -18.78
CA GLN A 162 -2.14 -6.70 -18.05
C GLN A 162 -2.01 -6.16 -16.63
N VAL A 163 -3.02 -5.42 -16.20
CA VAL A 163 -3.18 -4.91 -14.84
C VAL A 163 -4.39 -5.60 -14.24
N VAL A 164 -4.18 -6.49 -13.27
CA VAL A 164 -5.28 -7.11 -12.52
C VAL A 164 -5.43 -6.38 -11.20
N VAL A 165 -6.63 -5.87 -10.98
CA VAL A 165 -7.02 -5.18 -9.75
C VAL A 165 -7.98 -6.07 -8.99
N ILE A 166 -7.76 -6.25 -7.69
CA ILE A 166 -8.60 -7.07 -6.82
C ILE A 166 -9.12 -6.19 -5.68
N ASN A 167 -10.43 -6.17 -5.47
CA ASN A 167 -11.01 -5.54 -4.29
C ASN A 167 -10.87 -6.47 -3.09
N LYS A 168 -10.04 -6.10 -2.13
CA LYS A 168 -9.82 -6.88 -0.90
C LYS A 168 -10.69 -6.44 0.28
N THR A 169 -11.61 -5.52 0.05
CA THR A 169 -12.52 -5.03 1.08
C THR A 169 -13.86 -5.75 1.05
N ASP A 170 -14.55 -5.72 2.18
CA ASP A 170 -15.94 -6.18 2.33
C ASP A 170 -16.98 -5.20 1.75
N GLU A 171 -16.54 -4.11 1.12
CA GLU A 171 -17.40 -3.14 0.47
C GLU A 171 -17.18 -3.09 -1.03
N VAL A 172 -18.18 -2.62 -1.77
CA VAL A 172 -18.02 -2.32 -3.20
C VAL A 172 -17.02 -1.20 -3.39
N GLN A 173 -15.89 -1.50 -4.02
CA GLN A 173 -14.90 -0.49 -4.38
C GLN A 173 -15.10 -0.03 -5.82
N SER A 174 -14.86 1.26 -6.05
CA SER A 174 -14.74 1.78 -7.40
C SER A 174 -13.35 2.36 -7.57
N PHE A 175 -12.66 1.93 -8.62
CA PHE A 175 -11.37 2.50 -9.00
C PHE A 175 -11.43 3.11 -10.40
N PHE A 176 -10.58 4.10 -10.65
CA PHE A 176 -10.42 4.72 -11.96
C PHE A 176 -9.12 4.26 -12.59
N PHE A 177 -9.18 3.35 -13.55
CA PHE A 177 -8.02 3.02 -14.35
C PHE A 177 -7.82 4.07 -15.43
N ALA A 178 -6.72 4.80 -15.32
CA ALA A 178 -6.23 5.66 -16.38
C ALA A 178 -4.72 5.60 -16.39
N THR A 179 -4.11 5.79 -17.56
CA THR A 179 -2.66 5.86 -17.67
C THR A 179 -2.21 7.09 -18.43
N ASN A 180 -1.13 7.71 -17.98
CA ASN A 180 -0.33 8.62 -18.80
C ASN A 180 1.14 8.21 -18.69
N GLU A 181 1.97 8.76 -19.55
CA GLU A 181 3.38 8.43 -19.61
C GLU A 181 4.21 9.68 -19.44
N THR A 182 5.19 9.65 -18.53
CA THR A 182 6.26 10.63 -18.50
C THR A 182 7.40 10.11 -19.38
N LEU A 183 7.65 10.81 -20.47
CA LEU A 183 8.77 10.55 -21.38
C LEU A 183 10.10 10.88 -20.69
N PRO A 184 11.24 10.30 -21.12
CA PRO A 184 12.59 10.58 -20.61
C PRO A 184 13.00 12.06 -20.56
N ASN A 185 12.34 12.91 -21.34
CA ASN A 185 12.57 14.36 -21.36
C ASN A 185 11.66 15.15 -20.40
N GLY A 186 10.91 14.46 -19.53
CA GLY A 186 10.00 15.03 -18.55
C GLY A 186 8.65 15.49 -19.10
N LYS A 187 8.34 15.24 -20.38
CA LYS A 187 7.03 15.58 -20.95
C LYS A 187 6.02 14.45 -20.71
N ILE A 188 4.80 14.84 -20.36
CA ILE A 188 3.66 13.94 -20.25
C ILE A 188 3.09 13.64 -21.64
N TYR A 189 2.79 12.37 -21.90
CA TYR A 189 2.12 11.88 -23.09
C TYR A 189 0.89 11.02 -22.72
N PRO A 190 -0.23 11.17 -23.45
CA PRO A 190 -0.49 12.23 -24.41
C PRO A 190 -0.72 13.57 -23.70
N SER A 191 -0.34 14.68 -24.33
CA SER A 191 -0.58 16.02 -23.77
C SER A 191 -2.07 16.36 -23.60
N SER A 192 -2.97 15.54 -24.15
CA SER A 192 -4.43 15.66 -24.05
C SER A 192 -5.03 14.97 -22.82
N GLY A 193 -4.24 14.27 -22.01
CA GLY A 193 -4.72 13.56 -20.82
C GLY A 193 -4.17 12.14 -20.74
N TYR A 194 -5.02 11.14 -20.97
CA TYR A 194 -4.69 9.73 -20.74
C TYR A 194 -4.43 8.97 -22.04
N LEU A 195 -3.48 8.05 -21.97
CA LEU A 195 -3.13 7.05 -22.97
C LEU A 195 -4.19 5.95 -23.03
N VAL A 196 -4.60 5.46 -21.87
CA VAL A 196 -5.73 4.52 -21.68
C VAL A 196 -6.64 5.09 -20.60
N GLY A 197 -7.96 4.99 -20.79
CA GLY A 197 -8.95 5.49 -19.83
C GLY A 197 -9.31 6.97 -20.00
N PRO A 198 -10.02 7.57 -19.01
CA PRO A 198 -10.35 6.99 -17.72
C PRO A 198 -11.47 5.94 -17.82
N VAL A 199 -11.24 4.76 -17.25
CA VAL A 199 -12.24 3.71 -17.08
C VAL A 199 -12.57 3.60 -15.60
N LYS A 200 -13.84 3.84 -15.25
CA LYS A 200 -14.32 3.51 -13.92
C LYS A 200 -14.64 2.01 -13.86
N VAL A 201 -14.01 1.31 -12.94
CA VAL A 201 -14.31 -0.07 -12.61
C VAL A 201 -14.88 -0.12 -11.21
N THR A 202 -16.00 -0.81 -11.07
CA THR A 202 -16.61 -1.11 -9.77
C THR A 202 -16.45 -2.60 -9.54
N LEU A 203 -15.89 -2.96 -8.39
CA LEU A 203 -15.64 -4.33 -7.97
C LEU A 203 -16.44 -4.61 -6.70
N GLU A 204 -17.16 -5.72 -6.70
CA GLU A 204 -17.69 -6.33 -5.47
C GLU A 204 -16.53 -6.83 -4.60
N PRO A 205 -16.77 -7.14 -3.31
CA PRO A 205 -15.79 -7.80 -2.45
C PRO A 205 -15.18 -9.05 -3.11
N ASP A 206 -13.86 -9.19 -3.02
CA ASP A 206 -13.04 -10.24 -3.64
C ASP A 206 -13.11 -10.33 -5.18
N GLU A 207 -13.84 -9.42 -5.84
CA GLU A 207 -13.89 -9.38 -7.30
C GLU A 207 -12.54 -8.90 -7.85
N SER A 208 -12.14 -9.48 -8.98
CA SER A 208 -10.99 -9.03 -9.73
C SER A 208 -11.37 -8.64 -11.14
N LYS A 209 -10.68 -7.64 -11.69
CA LYS A 209 -10.82 -7.27 -13.09
C LYS A 209 -9.48 -6.93 -13.70
N SER A 210 -9.31 -7.33 -14.94
CA SER A 210 -8.16 -6.97 -15.75
C SER A 210 -8.45 -5.73 -16.60
N GLU A 211 -7.52 -4.79 -16.56
CA GLU A 211 -7.37 -3.74 -17.55
C GLU A 211 -6.01 -3.90 -18.24
N TYR A 212 -5.80 -3.23 -19.36
CA TYR A 212 -4.56 -3.38 -20.14
C TYR A 212 -3.96 -2.02 -20.46
N ILE A 213 -2.65 -1.90 -20.25
CA ILE A 213 -1.84 -0.85 -20.86
C ILE A 213 -1.44 -1.36 -22.23
N SER A 214 -2.19 -0.95 -23.26
CA SER A 214 -1.92 -1.34 -24.65
C SER A 214 -1.63 -0.10 -25.48
N HIS A 215 -0.38 0.08 -25.91
CA HIS A 215 0.04 1.22 -26.71
C HIS A 215 1.20 0.90 -27.65
N THR A 216 1.20 1.49 -28.84
CA THR A 216 2.29 1.37 -29.81
C THR A 216 3.44 2.31 -29.45
N ILE A 217 4.64 1.79 -29.19
CA ILE A 217 5.84 2.61 -28.95
C ILE A 217 6.27 3.28 -30.27
N PRO A 218 6.14 4.60 -30.42
CA PRO A 218 6.53 5.30 -31.64
C PRO A 218 8.03 5.22 -31.91
N ILE A 219 8.38 5.02 -33.18
CA ILE A 219 9.76 4.89 -33.65
C ILE A 219 10.63 6.12 -33.29
N ASN A 220 10.02 7.29 -33.08
CA ASN A 220 10.72 8.56 -32.88
C ASN A 220 10.74 9.04 -31.42
N TRP A 221 10.32 8.21 -30.46
CA TRP A 221 10.35 8.60 -29.06
C TRP A 221 11.78 8.75 -28.50
N PRO A 222 11.94 9.64 -27.49
CA PRO A 222 13.22 9.84 -26.84
C PRO A 222 13.70 8.56 -26.16
N LEU A 223 15.02 8.37 -26.19
CA LEU A 223 15.70 7.27 -25.51
C LEU A 223 15.67 7.50 -23.98
N GLY A 224 15.56 6.44 -23.20
CA GLY A 224 15.62 6.47 -21.73
C GLY A 224 14.48 5.73 -21.03
N THR A 225 14.25 6.01 -19.75
CA THR A 225 13.13 5.43 -18.99
C THR A 225 11.84 6.21 -19.22
N HIS A 226 10.79 5.48 -19.58
CA HIS A 226 9.42 5.98 -19.64
C HIS A 226 8.69 5.50 -18.39
N THR A 227 7.99 6.40 -17.71
CA THR A 227 7.23 6.07 -16.51
C THR A 227 5.76 6.15 -16.82
N TYR A 228 5.05 5.02 -16.75
CA TYR A 228 3.61 4.95 -16.90
C TYR A 228 2.97 5.13 -15.53
N HIS A 229 2.21 6.19 -15.37
CA HIS A 229 1.48 6.49 -14.15
C HIS A 229 0.08 5.89 -14.28
N GLY A 230 -0.23 4.88 -13.49
CA GLY A 230 -1.55 4.31 -13.34
C GLY A 230 -2.26 4.86 -12.11
N TYR A 231 -3.55 5.13 -12.21
CA TYR A 231 -4.36 5.59 -11.08
C TYR A 231 -5.30 4.46 -10.65
N ILE A 232 -5.52 4.31 -9.35
CA ILE A 232 -6.41 3.34 -8.71
C ILE A 232 -7.14 4.06 -7.55
N GLY A 233 -8.22 3.47 -7.04
CA GLY A 233 -8.97 4.04 -5.92
C GLY A 233 -10.09 5.01 -6.33
N LYS A 234 -10.85 5.44 -5.31
CA LYS A 234 -12.16 6.11 -5.47
C LYS A 234 -12.09 7.44 -6.24
N ASN A 235 -10.94 8.13 -6.21
CA ASN A 235 -10.78 9.50 -6.73
C ASN A 235 -9.42 9.78 -7.41
N SER A 236 -8.73 8.77 -7.96
CA SER A 236 -7.39 8.93 -8.60
C SER A 236 -6.26 9.43 -7.67
N GLU A 237 -6.42 9.27 -6.35
CA GLU A 237 -5.41 9.61 -5.35
C GLU A 237 -4.37 8.49 -5.19
N ASP A 238 -4.81 7.23 -5.22
CA ASP A 238 -3.89 6.11 -5.28
C ASP A 238 -3.32 6.02 -6.71
N HIS A 239 -2.00 5.93 -6.80
CA HIS A 239 -1.31 5.76 -8.05
C HIS A 239 -0.26 4.66 -7.94
N PHE A 240 0.02 4.01 -9.05
CA PHE A 240 1.14 3.10 -9.20
C PHE A 240 1.95 3.54 -10.41
N ASP A 241 3.26 3.46 -10.30
CA ASP A 241 4.15 3.77 -11.41
C ASP A 241 4.74 2.49 -11.99
N ILE A 242 4.76 2.39 -13.32
CA ILE A 242 5.47 1.34 -14.05
C ILE A 242 6.62 1.98 -14.82
N GLU A 243 7.85 1.58 -14.50
CA GLU A 243 9.03 2.00 -15.24
C GLU A 243 9.34 1.04 -16.39
N VAL A 244 9.31 1.58 -17.60
CA VAL A 244 9.71 0.91 -18.84
C VAL A 244 11.04 1.51 -19.28
N THR A 245 12.14 0.79 -19.11
CA THR A 245 13.49 1.30 -19.42
C THR A 245 14.02 0.66 -20.70
N GLU A 246 14.58 1.47 -21.61
CA GLU A 246 15.25 0.94 -22.80
C GLU A 246 16.55 0.24 -22.40
N ALA A 247 16.76 -1.01 -22.83
CA ALA A 247 18.07 -1.64 -22.72
C ALA A 247 18.91 -1.25 -23.94
N VAL A 248 20.04 -0.58 -23.71
CA VAL A 248 21.01 -0.33 -24.78
C VAL A 248 21.79 -1.62 -25.02
N THR A 249 21.42 -2.40 -26.05
CA THR A 249 22.22 -3.56 -26.45
C THR A 249 23.40 -3.15 -27.34
N ALA A 250 24.46 -3.97 -27.36
CA ALA A 250 25.70 -3.71 -28.10
C ALA A 250 25.54 -3.73 -29.65
N ALA A 251 24.34 -3.98 -30.17
CA ALA A 251 24.04 -4.12 -31.60
C ALA A 251 23.29 -2.92 -32.21
N GLY A 252 22.90 -1.93 -31.41
CA GLY A 252 21.95 -0.89 -31.81
C GLY A 252 20.57 -1.10 -31.14
N PRO A 253 19.65 -0.12 -31.20
CA PRO A 253 18.47 -0.10 -30.34
C PRO A 253 17.42 -1.10 -30.83
N GLU A 254 17.27 -2.25 -30.16
CA GLU A 254 16.20 -3.20 -30.49
C GLU A 254 15.32 -3.64 -29.30
N ASP A 255 15.75 -3.58 -28.04
CA ASP A 255 15.02 -4.25 -26.95
C ASP A 255 14.90 -3.42 -25.65
N TRP A 256 13.68 -3.29 -25.13
CA TRP A 256 13.36 -2.63 -23.85
C TRP A 256 13.26 -3.67 -22.72
N GLU A 257 13.66 -3.32 -21.49
CA GLU A 257 13.44 -4.14 -20.29
C GLU A 257 12.56 -3.36 -19.31
N THR A 258 11.37 -3.88 -19.00
CA THR A 258 10.54 -3.29 -17.94
C THR A 258 11.02 -3.78 -16.58
N ARG A 259 11.10 -2.85 -15.63
CA ARG A 259 11.24 -3.16 -14.22
C ARG A 259 10.00 -2.63 -13.54
N VAL A 260 9.04 -3.53 -13.37
CA VAL A 260 7.79 -3.23 -12.68
C VAL A 260 8.07 -3.28 -11.18
N GLY A 261 8.20 -2.13 -10.53
CA GLY A 261 8.20 -2.05 -9.07
C GLY A 261 6.80 -1.68 -8.59
N PRO A 262 6.23 -2.35 -7.57
CA PRO A 262 5.04 -1.85 -6.89
C PRO A 262 5.48 -0.66 -6.04
N ASN A 263 5.50 0.54 -6.63
CA ASN A 263 5.61 1.76 -5.83
C ASN A 263 4.19 2.26 -5.57
N PHE A 264 3.56 1.66 -4.55
CA PHE A 264 2.60 2.41 -3.74
C PHE A 264 3.43 3.40 -2.95
N ASN A 265 3.54 4.65 -3.41
CA ASN A 265 4.26 5.66 -2.65
C ASN A 265 3.43 6.93 -2.48
N ASN A 266 3.26 7.22 -1.18
CA ASN A 266 2.91 8.46 -0.51
C ASN A 266 1.42 8.70 -0.29
#